data_AF-A0A9E5J459-F1
#
_entry.id   AF-A0A9E5J459-F1
#
_cell.length_a   1.000
_cell.length_b   1.000
_cell.length_c   1.000
_cell.angle_alpha   90.00
_cell.angle_beta   90.00
_cell.angle_gamma   90.00
#
_symmetry.space_group_name_H-M   'P 1'
#
loop_
_entity.id
_entity.type
_entity.pdbx_description
1 polymer ?
#
loop_
_entity_poly.entity_id
_entity_poly.type
_entity_poly.pdbx_seq_one_letter_code
_entity_poly.pdbx_strand_id
1 'polypeptide(L)'
;KDQVGLKLGPFELFDLTALDVSHPVMESIYNQYYQEPRYRPSVITAQRLAGGVVGKKVGEGFYTYVDGKAAVASEPPVPEVQEFPPVWVSPRASRRLELLQLLKDLGATIETGASPSPQALTLVAPLGFDVTTVAVVERLDPARTVGIDMLFDDAATKRRVLATNPATRSDMRDAAHALFAKDGKAVSVIRDSGGFVTQRVVANIVNIAADMCQQRVCTPQDLDIAVTLGLGYPVGPLALGDKLGPTNVLEVLFNLQTVYGDPRYRPSPWLRRRGAIGLSLLQTED
;
A
#
# COMPACT_ATOMS: atom_id res chain seq x y z
N LYS A 1 5.72 6.72 0.49
CA LYS A 1 7.11 7.22 0.68
C LYS A 1 7.89 6.27 1.58
N ASP A 2 7.56 6.22 2.87
CA ASP A 2 8.35 5.55 3.92
C ASP A 2 8.40 4.01 3.86
N GLN A 3 7.37 3.35 3.31
CA GLN A 3 7.40 1.90 3.10
C GLN A 3 8.18 1.47 1.84
N VAL A 4 8.15 2.29 0.79
CA VAL A 4 8.74 1.92 -0.52
C VAL A 4 10.16 2.48 -0.70
N GLY A 5 10.49 3.58 -0.01
CA GLY A 5 11.77 4.29 -0.18
C GLY A 5 11.76 5.34 -1.30
N LEU A 6 10.58 5.82 -1.72
CA LEU A 6 10.47 6.94 -2.67
C LEU A 6 10.98 8.25 -2.04
N LYS A 7 11.50 9.18 -2.85
CA LYS A 7 11.98 10.49 -2.38
C LYS A 7 10.85 11.41 -1.93
N LEU A 8 9.73 11.42 -2.66
CA LEU A 8 8.55 12.24 -2.40
C LEU A 8 7.31 11.34 -2.27
N GLY A 9 6.32 11.80 -1.51
CA GLY A 9 4.97 11.23 -1.57
C GLY A 9 4.27 11.64 -2.88
N PRO A 10 3.27 10.87 -3.36
CA PRO A 10 2.59 11.21 -4.62
C PRO A 10 1.87 12.57 -4.58
N PHE A 11 1.31 12.95 -3.43
CA PHE A 11 0.66 14.25 -3.26
C PHE A 11 1.67 15.41 -3.24
N GLU A 12 2.80 15.20 -2.57
CA GLU A 12 3.90 16.18 -2.55
C GLU A 12 4.50 16.35 -3.96
N LEU A 13 4.59 15.26 -4.72
CA LEU A 13 4.99 15.28 -6.12
C LEU A 13 3.99 16.05 -6.99
N PHE A 14 2.68 15.83 -6.82
CA PHE A 14 1.66 16.59 -7.57
C PHE A 14 1.71 18.08 -7.28
N ASP A 15 1.98 18.48 -6.04
CA ASP A 15 2.12 19.89 -5.71
C ASP A 15 3.40 20.50 -6.28
N LEU A 16 4.46 19.69 -6.43
CA LEU A 16 5.70 20.11 -7.06
C LEU A 16 5.58 20.27 -8.58
N THR A 17 4.99 19.29 -9.27
CA THR A 17 4.80 19.31 -10.73
C THR A 17 3.61 20.18 -11.16
N ALA A 18 2.74 20.51 -10.21
CA ALA A 18 1.48 21.22 -10.35
C ALA A 18 0.38 20.46 -11.10
N LEU A 19 -0.85 20.59 -10.60
CA LEU A 19 -2.04 19.91 -11.14
C LEU A 19 -2.50 20.46 -12.48
N ASP A 20 -2.21 21.71 -12.80
CA ASP A 20 -2.52 22.29 -14.12
C ASP A 20 -1.60 21.78 -15.24
N VAL A 21 -0.52 21.08 -14.88
CA VAL A 21 0.28 20.26 -15.82
C VAL A 21 -0.13 18.80 -15.71
N SER A 22 -0.19 18.28 -14.49
CA SER A 22 -0.32 16.84 -14.24
C SER A 22 -1.71 16.29 -14.59
N HIS A 23 -2.78 17.03 -14.31
CA HIS A 23 -4.15 16.56 -14.56
C HIS A 23 -4.47 16.50 -16.07
N PRO A 24 -4.16 17.52 -16.89
CA PRO A 24 -4.33 17.40 -18.35
C PRO A 24 -3.55 16.24 -18.97
N VAL A 25 -2.35 15.92 -18.46
CA VAL A 25 -1.58 14.74 -18.93
C VAL A 25 -2.33 13.44 -18.60
N MET A 26 -2.93 13.31 -17.41
CA MET A 26 -3.74 12.14 -17.07
C MET A 26 -4.96 12.01 -17.99
N GLU A 27 -5.68 13.10 -18.24
CA GLU A 27 -6.83 13.11 -19.16
C GLU A 27 -6.41 12.75 -20.58
N SER A 28 -5.27 13.27 -21.06
CA SER A 28 -4.70 12.92 -22.37
C SER A 28 -4.45 11.42 -22.49
N ILE A 29 -3.73 10.82 -21.53
CA ILE A 29 -3.45 9.37 -21.54
C ILE A 29 -4.75 8.57 -21.49
N TYR A 30 -5.68 8.95 -20.61
CA TYR A 30 -6.96 8.27 -20.48
C TYR A 30 -7.77 8.29 -21.78
N ASN A 31 -7.82 9.44 -22.45
CA ASN A 31 -8.54 9.58 -23.71
C ASN A 31 -7.85 8.89 -24.89
N GLN A 32 -6.52 8.92 -24.96
CA GLN A 32 -5.74 8.23 -25.99
C GLN A 32 -5.83 6.71 -25.89
N TYR A 33 -6.08 6.18 -24.69
CA TYR A 33 -6.36 4.76 -24.46
C TYR A 33 -7.87 4.44 -24.43
N TYR A 34 -8.70 5.23 -25.10
CA TYR A 34 -10.15 4.98 -25.23
C TYR A 34 -10.85 4.75 -23.89
N GLN A 35 -10.53 5.62 -22.92
CA GLN A 35 -11.13 5.60 -21.58
C GLN A 35 -10.88 4.30 -20.81
N GLU A 36 -9.73 3.66 -21.05
CA GLU A 36 -9.22 2.51 -20.31
C GLU A 36 -9.27 2.76 -18.77
N PRO A 37 -10.05 1.97 -18.00
CA PRO A 37 -10.24 2.16 -16.56
C PRO A 37 -8.97 2.29 -15.70
N ARG A 38 -7.86 1.67 -16.11
CA ARG A 38 -6.55 1.79 -15.46
C ARG A 38 -6.03 3.22 -15.42
N TYR A 39 -6.32 4.01 -16.45
CA TYR A 39 -5.83 5.38 -16.60
C TYR A 39 -6.84 6.45 -16.16
N ARG A 40 -8.05 6.04 -15.71
CA ARG A 40 -9.10 6.99 -15.31
C ARG A 40 -8.59 8.00 -14.26
N PRO A 41 -8.60 9.32 -14.54
CA PRO A 41 -8.16 10.36 -13.59
C PRO A 41 -9.00 10.40 -12.31
N SER A 42 -8.49 11.10 -11.30
CA SER A 42 -9.21 11.32 -10.04
C SER A 42 -10.10 12.55 -10.14
N VAL A 43 -11.35 12.44 -9.68
CA VAL A 43 -12.25 13.59 -9.53
C VAL A 43 -11.70 14.63 -8.55
N ILE A 44 -10.89 14.21 -7.58
CA ILE A 44 -10.28 15.12 -6.60
C ILE A 44 -9.26 16.04 -7.27
N THR A 45 -8.49 15.54 -8.24
CA THR A 45 -7.51 16.38 -8.94
C THR A 45 -8.20 17.32 -9.93
N ALA A 46 -9.31 16.90 -10.55
CA ALA A 46 -10.14 17.79 -11.37
C ALA A 46 -10.75 18.94 -10.56
N GLN A 47 -11.33 18.63 -9.40
CA GLN A 47 -11.93 19.63 -8.51
C GLN A 47 -10.89 20.63 -7.99
N ARG A 48 -9.71 20.15 -7.59
CA ARG A 48 -8.61 21.01 -7.15
C ARG A 48 -8.10 21.91 -8.27
N LEU A 49 -7.96 21.38 -9.48
CA LEU A 49 -7.58 22.17 -10.66
C LEU A 49 -8.60 23.27 -10.94
N ALA A 50 -9.90 22.94 -10.97
CA ALA A 50 -10.97 23.91 -11.18
C ALA A 50 -11.00 25.01 -10.10
N GLY A 51 -10.62 24.67 -8.86
CA GLY A 51 -10.49 25.62 -7.76
C GLY A 51 -9.20 26.44 -7.74
N GLY A 52 -8.28 26.26 -8.70
CA GLY A 52 -6.98 26.95 -8.71
C GLY A 52 -6.00 26.47 -7.64
N VAL A 53 -6.32 25.38 -6.92
CA VAL A 53 -5.49 24.77 -5.87
C VAL A 53 -4.54 23.77 -6.51
N VAL A 54 -3.55 24.30 -7.22
CA VAL A 54 -2.74 23.52 -8.18
C VAL A 54 -1.37 23.10 -7.67
N GLY A 55 -0.94 23.53 -6.49
CA GLY A 55 0.32 23.10 -5.88
C GLY A 55 1.20 24.25 -5.37
N LYS A 56 2.48 23.92 -5.15
CA LYS A 56 3.47 24.80 -4.53
C LYS A 56 3.60 26.16 -5.21
N LYS A 57 3.47 26.21 -6.55
CA LYS A 57 3.67 27.46 -7.32
C LYS A 57 2.62 28.54 -7.05
N VAL A 58 1.45 28.17 -6.53
CA VAL A 58 0.39 29.12 -6.12
C VAL A 58 0.23 29.18 -4.60
N GLY A 59 1.13 28.53 -3.84
CA GLY A 59 1.09 28.49 -2.38
C GLY A 59 0.15 27.43 -1.78
N GLU A 60 -0.65 26.74 -2.60
CA GLU A 60 -1.64 25.76 -2.10
C GLU A 60 -1.94 24.65 -3.12
N GLY A 61 -2.02 23.41 -2.63
CA GLY A 61 -2.34 22.21 -3.40
C GLY A 61 -2.98 21.10 -2.55
N PHE A 62 -2.35 19.93 -2.50
CA PHE A 62 -2.61 18.94 -1.45
C PHE A 62 -2.13 19.41 -0.08
N TYR A 63 -1.08 20.24 -0.05
CA TYR A 63 -0.57 20.92 1.13
C TYR A 63 -0.69 22.44 0.98
N THR A 64 -0.79 23.15 2.10
CA THR A 64 -0.53 24.59 2.15
C THR A 64 0.97 24.81 2.23
N TYR A 65 1.51 25.81 1.53
CA TYR A 65 2.93 26.11 1.53
C TYR A 65 3.22 27.43 2.23
N VAL A 66 4.02 27.37 3.31
CA VAL A 66 4.50 28.54 4.06
C VAL A 66 6.01 28.63 3.87
N ASP A 67 6.51 29.77 3.40
CA ASP A 67 7.94 29.98 3.06
C ASP A 67 8.51 28.89 2.13
N GLY A 68 7.70 28.43 1.18
CA GLY A 68 8.07 27.39 0.20
C GLY A 68 8.17 25.97 0.77
N LYS A 69 7.76 25.74 2.02
CA LYS A 69 7.71 24.43 2.68
C LYS A 69 6.27 23.98 2.87
N ALA A 70 6.01 22.70 2.62
CA ALA A 70 4.69 22.11 2.87
C ALA A 70 4.40 22.13 4.38
N ALA A 71 3.26 22.69 4.77
CA ALA A 71 2.72 22.60 6.11
C ALA A 71 2.11 21.20 6.31
N VAL A 72 2.87 20.30 6.90
CA VAL A 72 2.44 18.92 7.21
C VAL A 72 2.00 18.87 8.67
N ALA A 73 0.87 18.22 8.94
CA ALA A 73 0.40 17.98 10.31
C ALA A 73 1.44 17.17 11.10
N SER A 74 1.57 17.47 12.40
CA SER A 74 2.40 16.68 13.31
C SER A 74 1.90 15.24 13.38
N GLU A 75 2.82 14.30 13.56
CA GLU A 75 2.45 12.90 13.81
C GLU A 75 1.56 12.80 15.05
N PRO A 76 0.48 11.99 15.01
CA PRO A 76 -0.29 11.68 16.20
C PRO A 76 0.61 11.04 17.26
N PRO A 77 0.41 11.36 18.55
CA PRO A 77 1.17 10.70 19.62
C PRO A 77 0.85 9.21 19.68
N VAL A 78 1.83 8.42 20.11
CA VAL A 78 1.62 7.00 20.42
C VAL A 78 0.68 6.89 21.63
N PRO A 79 -0.40 6.09 21.55
CA PRO A 79 -1.32 5.90 22.68
C PRO A 79 -0.62 5.32 23.91
N GLU A 80 -0.98 5.82 25.09
CA GLU A 80 -0.54 5.24 26.36
C GLU A 80 -1.40 4.01 26.69
N VAL A 81 -0.74 2.86 26.86
CA VAL A 81 -1.41 1.57 27.13
C VAL A 81 -0.77 0.95 28.37
N GLN A 82 -1.58 0.78 29.42
CA GLN A 82 -1.10 0.24 30.71
C GLN A 82 -0.89 -1.28 30.65
N GLU A 83 -1.88 -2.00 30.11
CA GLU A 83 -1.86 -3.45 29.99
C GLU A 83 -2.10 -3.83 28.53
N PHE A 84 -1.14 -4.56 27.95
CA PHE A 84 -1.27 -5.07 26.59
C PHE A 84 -2.06 -6.39 26.59
N PRO A 85 -3.10 -6.53 25.75
CA PRO A 85 -3.73 -7.82 25.56
C PRO A 85 -2.72 -8.81 24.94
N PRO A 86 -2.90 -10.12 25.14
CA PRO A 86 -2.16 -11.10 24.37
C PRO A 86 -2.43 -10.92 22.87
N VAL A 87 -1.50 -11.33 22.03
CA VAL A 87 -1.59 -11.15 20.57
C VAL A 87 -1.69 -12.50 19.89
N TRP A 88 -2.70 -12.67 19.06
CA TRP A 88 -2.84 -13.84 18.21
C TRP A 88 -2.68 -13.44 16.74
N VAL A 89 -1.91 -14.22 15.98
CA VAL A 89 -1.65 -13.94 14.56
C VAL A 89 -2.30 -14.99 13.69
N SER A 90 -3.14 -14.53 12.76
CA SER A 90 -3.79 -15.38 11.76
C SER A 90 -2.80 -16.33 11.09
N PRO A 91 -3.11 -17.63 10.95
CA PRO A 91 -2.31 -18.57 10.16
C PRO A 91 -2.13 -18.16 8.70
N ARG A 92 -3.03 -17.32 8.16
CA ARG A 92 -3.01 -16.83 6.78
C ARG A 92 -2.36 -15.46 6.62
N ALA A 93 -1.78 -14.90 7.69
CA ALA A 93 -1.04 -13.65 7.61
C ALA A 93 0.13 -13.77 6.62
N SER A 94 0.25 -12.83 5.68
CA SER A 94 1.46 -12.72 4.86
C SER A 94 2.69 -12.46 5.74
N ARG A 95 3.83 -13.05 5.39
CA ARG A 95 5.08 -12.99 6.18
C ARG A 95 4.86 -13.28 7.66
N ARG A 96 4.05 -14.31 7.96
CA ARG A 96 3.65 -14.66 9.33
C ARG A 96 4.85 -14.90 10.26
N LEU A 97 5.89 -15.56 9.76
CA LEU A 97 7.07 -15.88 10.57
C LEU A 97 7.82 -14.60 10.95
N GLU A 98 7.98 -13.68 10.02
CA GLU A 98 8.57 -12.37 10.26
C GLU A 98 7.70 -11.51 11.18
N LEU A 99 6.38 -11.57 11.05
CA LEU A 99 5.45 -10.88 11.96
C LEU A 99 5.53 -11.44 13.39
N LEU A 100 5.61 -12.75 13.56
CA LEU A 100 5.80 -13.37 14.87
C LEU A 100 7.15 -13.00 15.50
N GLN A 101 8.21 -12.97 14.70
CA GLN A 101 9.53 -12.54 15.14
C GLN A 101 9.50 -11.06 15.58
N LEU A 102 8.88 -10.19 14.78
CA LEU A 102 8.68 -8.78 15.13
C LEU A 102 7.91 -8.63 16.46
N LEU A 103 6.81 -9.36 16.64
CA LEU A 103 6.03 -9.33 17.88
C LEU A 103 6.85 -9.77 19.10
N LYS A 104 7.71 -10.77 18.93
CA LYS A 104 8.64 -11.22 19.98
C LYS A 104 9.64 -10.13 20.33
N ASP A 105 10.22 -9.46 19.32
CA ASP A 105 11.19 -8.39 19.51
C ASP A 105 10.57 -7.14 20.17
N LEU A 106 9.27 -6.89 19.92
CA LEU A 106 8.48 -5.86 20.59
C LEU A 106 7.97 -6.27 21.99
N GLY A 107 8.32 -7.47 22.46
CA GLY A 107 7.91 -7.99 23.76
C GLY A 107 6.40 -8.21 23.90
N ALA A 108 5.73 -8.66 22.82
CA ALA A 108 4.33 -9.07 22.87
C ALA A 108 4.17 -10.45 23.53
N THR A 109 3.08 -10.64 24.27
CA THR A 109 2.65 -11.96 24.74
C THR A 109 1.90 -12.66 23.61
N ILE A 110 2.57 -13.56 22.89
CA ILE A 110 1.99 -14.22 21.71
C ILE A 110 1.20 -15.47 22.12
N GLU A 111 -0.05 -15.57 21.68
CA GLU A 111 -0.87 -16.77 21.78
C GLU A 111 -0.57 -17.76 20.65
N THR A 112 -0.50 -19.05 20.98
CA THR A 112 -0.24 -20.15 20.04
C THR A 112 -1.45 -21.05 19.81
N GLY A 113 -2.61 -20.72 20.40
CA GLY A 113 -3.85 -21.45 20.21
C GLY A 113 -4.32 -21.45 18.75
N ALA A 114 -5.14 -22.43 18.38
CA ALA A 114 -5.72 -22.51 17.03
C ALA A 114 -6.65 -21.33 16.69
N SER A 115 -7.21 -20.68 17.72
CA SER A 115 -8.06 -19.50 17.64
C SER A 115 -7.65 -18.50 18.73
N PRO A 116 -7.91 -17.19 18.55
CA PRO A 116 -7.63 -16.20 19.57
C PRO A 116 -8.50 -16.40 20.82
N SER A 117 -7.95 -16.16 22.01
CA SER A 117 -8.74 -16.04 23.24
C SER A 117 -9.75 -14.88 23.14
N PRO A 118 -10.75 -14.77 24.04
CA PRO A 118 -11.68 -13.64 24.07
C PRO A 118 -11.03 -12.27 24.35
N GLN A 119 -9.80 -12.25 24.89
CA GLN A 119 -9.07 -11.04 25.25
C GLN A 119 -8.02 -10.63 24.20
N ALA A 120 -7.59 -11.55 23.34
CA ALA A 120 -6.50 -11.29 22.41
C ALA A 120 -6.74 -10.13 21.43
N LEU A 121 -5.69 -9.37 21.13
CA LEU A 121 -5.60 -8.59 19.90
C LEU A 121 -5.36 -9.55 18.75
N THR A 122 -6.28 -9.60 17.79
CA THR A 122 -6.19 -10.44 16.60
C THR A 122 -5.50 -9.66 15.49
N LEU A 123 -4.35 -10.15 15.04
CA LEU A 123 -3.61 -9.59 13.91
C LEU A 123 -3.79 -10.39 12.64
N VAL A 124 -4.11 -9.68 11.56
CA VAL A 124 -4.15 -10.20 10.20
C VAL A 124 -3.20 -9.40 9.33
N ALA A 125 -2.61 -10.03 8.31
CA ALA A 125 -1.75 -9.35 7.35
C ALA A 125 -2.15 -9.72 5.91
N PRO A 126 -3.31 -9.24 5.44
CA PRO A 126 -3.82 -9.61 4.11
C PRO A 126 -3.00 -9.00 2.98
N LEU A 127 -3.02 -9.71 1.85
CA LEU A 127 -2.63 -9.18 0.55
C LEU A 127 -3.90 -8.80 -0.23
N GLY A 128 -4.10 -7.51 -0.50
CA GLY A 128 -5.20 -6.98 -1.30
C GLY A 128 -6.59 -6.94 -0.65
N PHE A 129 -6.89 -7.82 0.31
CA PHE A 129 -8.14 -7.75 1.08
C PHE A 129 -8.13 -6.63 2.13
N ASP A 130 -9.33 -6.16 2.48
CA ASP A 130 -9.57 -5.30 3.63
C ASP A 130 -9.74 -6.14 4.92
N VAL A 131 -9.65 -5.51 6.09
CA VAL A 131 -9.67 -6.18 7.39
C VAL A 131 -11.04 -6.78 7.68
N THR A 132 -12.14 -6.11 7.28
CA THR A 132 -13.50 -6.63 7.42
C THR A 132 -13.67 -7.96 6.69
N THR A 133 -13.26 -8.02 5.43
CA THR A 133 -13.34 -9.22 4.60
C THR A 133 -12.58 -10.39 5.24
N VAL A 134 -11.36 -10.14 5.73
CA VAL A 134 -10.58 -11.18 6.41
C VAL A 134 -11.25 -11.65 7.69
N ALA A 135 -11.75 -10.72 8.52
CA ALA A 135 -12.42 -11.06 9.78
C ALA A 135 -13.64 -11.96 9.54
N VAL A 136 -14.45 -11.68 8.52
CA VAL A 136 -15.61 -12.50 8.15
C VAL A 136 -15.18 -13.88 7.64
N VAL A 137 -14.22 -13.94 6.70
CA VAL A 137 -13.78 -15.20 6.09
C VAL A 137 -13.13 -16.14 7.11
N GLU A 138 -12.37 -15.59 8.06
CA GLU A 138 -11.69 -16.35 9.13
C GLU A 138 -12.55 -16.54 10.38
N ARG A 139 -13.77 -15.99 10.40
CA ARG A 139 -14.69 -16.04 11.55
C ARG A 139 -14.05 -15.46 12.83
N LEU A 140 -13.31 -14.37 12.67
CA LEU A 140 -12.68 -13.63 13.76
C LEU A 140 -13.65 -12.59 14.30
N ASP A 141 -13.45 -12.20 15.56
CA ASP A 141 -14.17 -11.08 16.17
C ASP A 141 -13.67 -9.75 15.57
N PRO A 142 -14.48 -9.03 14.76
CA PRO A 142 -14.03 -7.81 14.12
C PRO A 142 -13.72 -6.71 15.14
N ALA A 143 -14.32 -6.74 16.33
CA ALA A 143 -14.08 -5.74 17.37
C ALA A 143 -12.63 -5.76 17.90
N ARG A 144 -11.93 -6.89 17.73
CA ARG A 144 -10.54 -7.09 18.18
C ARG A 144 -9.55 -7.37 17.05
N THR A 145 -10.00 -7.23 15.81
CA THR A 145 -9.17 -7.53 14.63
C THR A 145 -8.55 -6.26 14.04
N VAL A 146 -7.23 -6.26 13.88
CA VAL A 146 -6.43 -5.19 13.27
C VAL A 146 -5.55 -5.78 12.16
N GLY A 147 -5.52 -5.10 11.02
CA GLY A 147 -4.63 -5.43 9.91
C GLY A 147 -3.25 -4.77 10.04
N ILE A 148 -2.19 -5.44 9.60
CA ILE A 148 -0.86 -4.87 9.40
C ILE A 148 -0.37 -5.12 7.97
N ASP A 149 0.17 -4.08 7.32
CA ASP A 149 0.74 -4.22 5.98
C ASP A 149 2.14 -4.84 6.03
N MET A 150 2.26 -6.08 5.54
CA MET A 150 3.50 -6.85 5.49
C MET A 150 3.96 -7.14 4.04
N LEU A 151 3.53 -6.35 3.06
CA LEU A 151 3.99 -6.54 1.67
C LEU A 151 5.52 -6.42 1.56
N PHE A 152 6.08 -5.42 2.25
CA PHE A 152 7.52 -5.23 2.40
C PHE A 152 8.00 -5.86 3.71
N ASP A 153 9.27 -6.29 3.72
CA ASP A 153 9.97 -6.63 4.95
C ASP A 153 9.99 -5.41 5.88
N ASP A 154 9.57 -5.59 7.15
CA ASP A 154 9.52 -4.52 8.13
C ASP A 154 10.89 -3.82 8.24
N ALA A 155 11.99 -4.56 8.25
CA ALA A 155 13.34 -3.99 8.36
C ALA A 155 13.70 -3.05 7.21
N ALA A 156 13.09 -3.23 6.04
CA ALA A 156 13.30 -2.38 4.86
C ALA A 156 12.42 -1.12 4.86
N THR A 157 11.44 -1.01 5.76
CA THR A 157 10.52 0.13 5.84
C THR A 157 10.89 1.09 6.97
N LYS A 158 10.52 2.36 6.81
CA LYS A 158 10.65 3.39 7.87
C LYS A 158 9.35 3.60 8.65
N ARG A 159 8.26 2.96 8.24
CA ARG A 159 6.91 3.16 8.80
C ARG A 159 6.08 1.88 8.68
N ARG A 160 5.38 1.53 9.77
CA ARG A 160 4.37 0.47 9.79
C ARG A 160 2.99 1.06 9.53
N VAL A 161 2.15 0.33 8.81
CA VAL A 161 0.77 0.75 8.54
C VAL A 161 -0.18 -0.30 9.11
N LEU A 162 -1.04 0.15 10.03
CA LEU A 162 -2.12 -0.64 10.60
C LEU A 162 -3.45 -0.22 9.98
N ALA A 163 -4.37 -1.15 9.81
CA ALA A 163 -5.73 -0.87 9.36
C ALA A 163 -6.74 -1.38 10.40
N THR A 164 -7.73 -0.55 10.70
CA THR A 164 -8.91 -0.97 11.47
C THR A 164 -10.03 -1.41 10.54
N ASN A 165 -11.04 -2.07 11.09
CA ASN A 165 -12.34 -2.25 10.45
C ASN A 165 -13.41 -1.37 11.15
N PRO A 166 -14.64 -1.26 10.63
CA PRO A 166 -15.68 -0.41 11.22
C PRO A 166 -16.06 -0.77 12.67
N ALA A 167 -15.81 -2.00 13.12
CA ALA A 167 -16.13 -2.46 14.46
C ALA A 167 -14.91 -2.47 15.42
N THR A 168 -13.68 -2.27 14.93
CA THR A 168 -12.47 -2.31 15.77
C THR A 168 -12.61 -1.34 16.93
N ARG A 169 -12.53 -1.86 18.16
CA ARG A 169 -12.59 -1.03 19.36
C ARG A 169 -11.33 -0.17 19.49
N SER A 170 -11.48 1.00 20.11
CA SER A 170 -10.38 1.94 20.32
C SER A 170 -9.27 1.35 21.18
N ASP A 171 -9.58 0.59 22.22
CA ASP A 171 -8.58 -0.05 23.09
C ASP A 171 -7.70 -1.04 22.31
N MET A 172 -8.28 -1.82 21.40
CA MET A 172 -7.54 -2.76 20.55
C MET A 172 -6.71 -2.05 19.49
N ARG A 173 -7.25 -1.00 18.87
CA ARG A 173 -6.51 -0.11 17.96
C ARG A 173 -5.31 0.52 18.66
N ASP A 174 -5.53 1.05 19.86
CA ASP A 174 -4.53 1.79 20.63
C ASP A 174 -3.45 0.83 21.16
N ALA A 175 -3.83 -0.36 21.63
CA ALA A 175 -2.90 -1.45 21.95
C ALA A 175 -2.04 -1.86 20.76
N ALA A 176 -2.62 -2.03 19.57
CA ALA A 176 -1.87 -2.35 18.36
C ALA A 176 -0.90 -1.24 17.98
N HIS A 177 -1.35 0.02 17.97
CA HIS A 177 -0.52 1.17 17.67
C HIS A 177 0.66 1.28 18.65
N ALA A 178 0.38 1.26 19.97
CA ALA A 178 1.40 1.35 21.00
C ALA A 178 2.40 0.19 20.91
N LEU A 179 1.93 -1.04 20.65
CA LEU A 179 2.80 -2.21 20.51
C LEU A 179 3.77 -2.05 19.35
N PHE A 180 3.26 -1.71 18.16
CA PHE A 180 4.06 -1.54 16.95
C PHE A 180 4.89 -0.26 16.92
N ALA A 181 4.80 0.60 17.94
CA ALA A 181 5.63 1.79 18.10
C ALA A 181 6.71 1.64 19.19
N LYS A 182 6.78 0.51 19.91
CA LYS A 182 7.70 0.33 21.06
C LYS A 182 9.19 0.48 20.73
N ASP A 183 9.59 0.18 19.50
CA ASP A 183 10.96 0.34 19.01
C ASP A 183 11.23 1.72 18.38
N GLY A 184 10.28 2.66 18.52
CA GLY A 184 10.38 4.02 17.98
C GLY A 184 10.09 4.13 16.49
N LYS A 185 9.74 3.03 15.79
CA LYS A 185 9.35 3.11 14.38
C LYS A 185 7.97 3.77 14.24
N ALA A 186 7.85 4.70 13.30
CA ALA A 186 6.59 5.41 13.07
C ALA A 186 5.47 4.44 12.65
N VAL A 187 4.26 4.67 13.14
CA VAL A 187 3.07 3.87 12.86
C VAL A 187 1.97 4.78 12.32
N SER A 188 1.33 4.38 11.23
CA SER A 188 0.11 5.01 10.74
C SER A 188 -1.06 4.05 10.90
N VAL A 189 -2.10 4.50 11.59
CA VAL A 189 -3.37 3.77 11.68
C VAL A 189 -4.34 4.36 10.67
N ILE A 190 -4.73 3.55 9.68
CA ILE A 190 -5.69 3.92 8.64
C ILE A 190 -7.04 3.23 8.89
N ARG A 191 -8.07 3.78 8.26
CA ARG A 191 -9.37 3.10 8.16
C ARG A 191 -9.28 1.90 7.23
N ASP A 192 -10.33 1.08 7.28
CA ASP A 192 -10.38 -0.13 6.47
C ASP A 192 -10.26 0.18 4.97
N SER A 193 -9.37 -0.55 4.31
CA SER A 193 -9.07 -0.37 2.90
C SER A 193 -8.41 -1.63 2.35
N GLY A 194 -8.97 -2.18 1.27
CA GLY A 194 -8.37 -3.31 0.56
C GLY A 194 -6.97 -2.96 0.09
N GLY A 195 -5.98 -3.80 0.39
CA GLY A 195 -4.58 -3.60 -0.02
C GLY A 195 -3.91 -2.36 0.58
N PHE A 196 -4.40 -1.87 1.72
CA PHE A 196 -3.85 -0.71 2.43
C PHE A 196 -3.63 0.48 1.47
N VAL A 197 -2.58 1.28 1.68
CA VAL A 197 -2.14 2.32 0.73
C VAL A 197 -1.04 1.76 -0.17
N THR A 198 -0.02 1.13 0.42
CA THR A 198 1.19 0.75 -0.30
C THR A 198 0.96 -0.39 -1.28
N GLN A 199 0.21 -1.43 -0.89
CA GLN A 199 -0.05 -2.55 -1.81
C GLN A 199 -0.84 -2.07 -3.03
N ARG A 200 -1.89 -1.25 -2.84
CA ARG A 200 -2.63 -0.65 -3.96
C ARG A 200 -1.73 0.13 -4.91
N VAL A 201 -0.88 1.01 -4.38
CA VAL A 201 -0.01 1.87 -5.21
C VAL A 201 1.03 1.03 -5.94
N VAL A 202 1.78 0.21 -5.21
CA VAL A 202 2.90 -0.57 -5.77
C VAL A 202 2.40 -1.61 -6.75
N ALA A 203 1.34 -2.35 -6.41
CA ALA A 203 0.85 -3.39 -7.30
C ALA A 203 0.31 -2.80 -8.62
N ASN A 204 -0.32 -1.63 -8.61
CA ASN A 204 -0.73 -0.96 -9.85
C ASN A 204 0.47 -0.46 -10.67
N ILE A 205 1.52 0.07 -10.03
CA ILE A 205 2.76 0.46 -10.71
C ILE A 205 3.36 -0.76 -11.44
N VAL A 206 3.54 -1.88 -10.73
CA VAL A 206 4.09 -3.12 -11.30
C VAL A 206 3.19 -3.63 -12.42
N ASN A 207 1.87 -3.56 -12.24
CA ASN A 207 0.92 -4.05 -13.23
C ASN A 207 0.93 -3.24 -14.53
N ILE A 208 1.01 -1.90 -14.43
CA ILE A 208 1.13 -1.00 -15.59
C ILE A 208 2.46 -1.26 -16.30
N ALA A 209 3.55 -1.38 -15.55
CA ALA A 209 4.87 -1.73 -16.09
C ALA A 209 4.84 -3.06 -16.88
N ALA A 210 4.23 -4.09 -16.29
CA ALA A 210 4.05 -5.39 -16.93
C ALA A 210 3.20 -5.29 -18.21
N ASP A 211 2.18 -4.43 -18.21
CA ASP A 211 1.32 -4.19 -19.37
C ASP A 211 2.05 -3.47 -20.51
N MET A 212 2.92 -2.50 -20.19
CA MET A 212 3.77 -1.82 -21.18
C MET A 212 4.69 -2.80 -21.90
N CYS A 213 5.32 -3.73 -21.16
CA CYS A 213 6.14 -4.79 -21.76
C CYS A 213 5.30 -5.78 -22.57
N GLN A 214 4.11 -6.16 -22.08
CA GLN A 214 3.17 -7.02 -22.82
C GLN A 214 2.79 -6.43 -24.18
N GLN A 215 2.59 -5.11 -24.22
CA GLN A 215 2.26 -4.36 -25.44
C GLN A 215 3.49 -4.03 -26.30
N ARG A 216 4.69 -4.44 -25.87
CA ARG A 216 5.98 -4.18 -26.54
C ARG A 216 6.28 -2.70 -26.74
N VAL A 217 5.82 -1.85 -25.81
CA VAL A 217 6.21 -0.42 -25.77
C VAL A 217 7.70 -0.27 -25.48
N CYS A 218 8.24 -1.18 -24.65
CA CYS A 218 9.64 -1.22 -24.25
C CYS A 218 10.03 -2.63 -23.79
N THR A 219 11.33 -2.92 -23.73
CA THR A 219 11.84 -4.13 -23.07
C THR A 219 11.72 -4.00 -21.54
N PRO A 220 11.71 -5.12 -20.78
CA PRO A 220 11.74 -5.06 -19.32
C PRO A 220 12.93 -4.28 -18.77
N GLN A 221 14.11 -4.43 -19.37
CA GLN A 221 15.34 -3.77 -18.97
C GLN A 221 15.28 -2.26 -19.20
N ASP A 222 14.84 -1.83 -20.39
CA ASP A 222 14.73 -0.41 -20.72
C ASP A 222 13.70 0.29 -19.84
N LEU A 223 12.58 -0.39 -19.52
CA LEU A 223 11.56 0.15 -18.62
C LEU A 223 12.12 0.44 -17.23
N ASP A 224 12.81 -0.53 -16.64
CA ASP A 224 13.35 -0.40 -15.29
C ASP A 224 14.45 0.68 -15.22
N ILE A 225 15.29 0.78 -16.25
CA ILE A 225 16.28 1.86 -16.39
C ILE A 225 15.59 3.22 -16.50
N ALA A 226 14.59 3.34 -17.39
CA ALA A 226 13.89 4.61 -17.63
C ALA A 226 13.18 5.13 -16.38
N VAL A 227 12.52 4.25 -15.61
CA VAL A 227 11.81 4.64 -14.38
C VAL A 227 12.79 4.99 -13.26
N THR A 228 13.90 4.27 -13.14
CA THR A 228 14.93 4.56 -12.13
C THR A 228 15.60 5.91 -12.40
N LEU A 229 16.03 6.16 -13.63
CA LEU A 229 16.75 7.38 -14.01
C LEU A 229 15.81 8.58 -14.17
N GLY A 230 14.66 8.39 -14.81
CA GLY A 230 13.72 9.46 -15.15
C GLY A 230 12.79 9.86 -14.01
N LEU A 231 12.32 8.88 -13.21
CA LEU A 231 11.36 9.13 -12.12
C LEU A 231 12.01 9.03 -10.73
N GLY A 232 13.28 8.64 -10.65
CA GLY A 232 14.03 8.56 -9.40
C GLY A 232 13.56 7.46 -8.45
N TYR A 233 12.95 6.39 -8.98
CA TYR A 233 12.54 5.23 -8.19
C TYR A 233 13.79 4.51 -7.66
N PRO A 234 13.75 3.94 -6.44
CA PRO A 234 14.89 3.24 -5.86
C PRO A 234 15.22 1.92 -6.59
N VAL A 235 14.21 1.31 -7.19
CA VAL A 235 14.28 0.07 -7.97
C VAL A 235 13.28 0.20 -9.11
N GLY A 236 13.62 -0.32 -10.29
CA GLY A 236 12.69 -0.38 -11.42
C GLY A 236 11.42 -1.18 -11.09
N PRO A 237 10.27 -0.84 -11.69
CA PRO A 237 8.98 -1.42 -11.29
C PRO A 237 8.90 -2.94 -11.48
N LEU A 238 9.53 -3.53 -12.51
CA LEU A 238 9.49 -4.98 -12.70
C LEU A 238 10.41 -5.69 -11.70
N ALA A 239 11.63 -5.20 -11.50
CA ALA A 239 12.54 -5.68 -10.46
C ALA A 239 11.94 -5.52 -9.05
N LEU A 240 11.17 -4.47 -8.80
CA LEU A 240 10.42 -4.30 -7.55
C LEU A 240 9.34 -5.37 -7.40
N GLY A 241 8.60 -5.68 -8.46
CA GLY A 241 7.62 -6.76 -8.46
C GLY A 241 8.24 -8.14 -8.19
N ASP A 242 9.44 -8.40 -8.74
CA ASP A 242 10.22 -9.61 -8.46
C ASP A 242 10.66 -9.67 -7.00
N LYS A 243 11.18 -8.56 -6.45
CA LYS A 243 11.59 -8.47 -5.04
C LYS A 243 10.43 -8.73 -4.07
N LEU A 244 9.22 -8.29 -4.43
CA LEU A 244 8.02 -8.52 -3.64
C LEU A 244 7.43 -9.92 -3.81
N GLY A 245 7.87 -10.66 -4.82
CA GLY A 245 7.26 -11.89 -5.27
C GLY A 245 6.14 -11.62 -6.28
N PRO A 246 6.29 -12.02 -7.55
CA PRO A 246 5.28 -11.80 -8.58
C PRO A 246 3.91 -12.41 -8.22
N THR A 247 3.92 -13.54 -7.51
CA THR A 247 2.71 -14.18 -6.96
C THR A 247 2.00 -13.30 -5.93
N ASN A 248 2.73 -12.64 -5.03
CA ASN A 248 2.14 -11.73 -4.04
C ASN A 248 1.52 -10.50 -4.71
N VAL A 249 2.19 -9.92 -5.72
CA VAL A 249 1.65 -8.79 -6.48
C VAL A 249 0.37 -9.19 -7.24
N LEU A 250 0.37 -10.38 -7.84
CA LEU A 250 -0.81 -10.95 -8.50
C LEU A 250 -1.95 -11.16 -7.51
N GLU A 251 -1.68 -11.71 -6.32
CA GLU A 251 -2.67 -11.91 -5.26
C GLU A 251 -3.28 -10.58 -4.79
N VAL A 252 -2.45 -9.56 -4.55
CA VAL A 252 -2.92 -8.21 -4.19
C VAL A 252 -3.94 -7.70 -5.20
N LEU A 253 -3.61 -7.73 -6.50
CA LEU A 253 -4.50 -7.21 -7.55
C LEU A 253 -5.76 -8.04 -7.73
N PHE A 254 -5.65 -9.37 -7.64
CA PHE A 254 -6.81 -10.26 -7.72
C PHE A 254 -7.79 -10.01 -6.57
N ASN A 255 -7.27 -9.88 -5.34
CA ASN A 255 -8.09 -9.59 -4.17
C ASN A 255 -8.68 -8.17 -4.22
N LEU A 256 -7.91 -7.17 -4.66
CA LEU A 256 -8.43 -5.82 -4.90
C LEU A 256 -9.57 -5.79 -5.93
N GLN A 257 -9.42 -6.53 -7.03
CA GLN A 257 -10.47 -6.66 -8.05
C GLN A 257 -11.71 -7.35 -7.46
N THR A 258 -11.52 -8.35 -6.61
CA THR A 258 -12.63 -9.07 -5.94
C THR A 258 -13.37 -8.16 -4.98
N VAL A 259 -12.66 -7.38 -4.17
CA VAL A 259 -13.25 -6.44 -3.18
C VAL A 259 -13.99 -5.30 -3.85
N TYR A 260 -13.38 -4.67 -4.85
CA TYR A 260 -13.91 -3.42 -5.41
C TYR A 260 -14.75 -3.63 -6.68
N GLY A 261 -14.62 -4.76 -7.37
CA GLY A 261 -15.23 -4.99 -8.69
C GLY A 261 -14.72 -4.04 -9.79
N ASP A 262 -13.74 -3.18 -9.49
CA ASP A 262 -13.26 -2.15 -10.41
C ASP A 262 -12.23 -2.74 -11.40
N PRO A 263 -12.47 -2.69 -12.72
CA PRO A 263 -11.57 -3.24 -13.73
C PRO A 263 -10.19 -2.56 -13.77
N ARG A 264 -10.00 -1.42 -13.08
CA ARG A 264 -8.69 -0.82 -12.85
C ARG A 264 -7.70 -1.79 -12.21
N TYR A 265 -8.17 -2.64 -11.28
CA TYR A 265 -7.29 -3.56 -10.55
C TYR A 265 -7.01 -4.87 -11.27
N ARG A 266 -7.56 -5.08 -12.48
CA ARG A 266 -7.36 -6.36 -13.19
C ARG A 266 -5.86 -6.62 -13.41
N PRO A 267 -5.32 -7.81 -13.07
CA PRO A 267 -3.94 -8.16 -13.41
C PRO A 267 -3.73 -8.19 -14.93
N SER A 268 -2.58 -7.70 -15.41
CA SER A 268 -2.19 -7.82 -16.81
C SER A 268 -1.88 -9.29 -17.17
N PRO A 269 -2.02 -9.71 -18.44
CA PRO A 269 -1.65 -11.06 -18.85
C PRO A 269 -0.19 -11.40 -18.53
N TRP A 270 0.73 -10.45 -18.66
CA TRP A 270 2.15 -10.61 -18.32
C TRP A 270 2.34 -10.98 -16.85
N LEU A 271 1.78 -10.18 -15.94
CA LEU A 271 1.86 -10.42 -14.51
C LEU A 271 1.12 -11.71 -14.12
N ARG A 272 -0.06 -11.96 -14.70
CA ARG A 272 -0.85 -13.16 -14.41
C ARG A 272 -0.10 -14.44 -14.75
N ARG A 273 0.51 -14.50 -15.93
CA ARG A 273 1.25 -15.69 -16.38
C ARG A 273 2.49 -15.92 -15.52
N ARG A 274 3.32 -14.89 -15.35
CA ARG A 274 4.58 -14.97 -14.60
C ARG A 274 4.35 -15.20 -13.11
N GLY A 275 3.42 -14.46 -12.50
CA GLY A 275 3.04 -14.64 -11.10
C GLY A 275 2.42 -16.01 -10.79
N ALA A 276 1.65 -16.60 -11.70
CA ALA A 276 1.04 -17.91 -11.50
C ALA A 276 2.05 -19.07 -11.51
N ILE A 277 3.17 -18.92 -12.21
CA ILE A 277 4.20 -19.98 -12.34
C ILE A 277 5.50 -19.64 -11.61
N GLY A 278 5.55 -18.53 -10.86
CA GLY A 278 6.74 -18.09 -10.13
C GLY A 278 7.90 -17.62 -11.03
N LEU A 279 7.60 -17.16 -12.24
CA LEU A 279 8.60 -16.64 -13.17
C LEU A 279 8.88 -15.15 -12.91
N SER A 280 10.13 -14.74 -13.15
CA SER A 280 10.53 -13.33 -13.08
C SER A 280 9.71 -12.45 -14.03
N LEU A 281 9.38 -11.24 -13.58
CA LEU A 281 8.75 -10.19 -14.38
C LEU A 281 9.69 -9.60 -15.43
N LEU A 282 11.00 -9.78 -15.28
CA LEU A 282 12.03 -9.37 -16.24
C LEU A 282 12.27 -10.41 -17.35
N GLN A 283 11.76 -11.64 -17.18
CA GLN A 283 11.93 -12.69 -18.18
C GLN A 283 11.23 -12.32 -19.49
N THR A 284 11.97 -12.32 -20.60
CA THR A 284 11.44 -12.15 -21.96
C THR A 284 11.04 -13.49 -22.58
N GLU A 285 10.16 -13.42 -23.58
CA GLU A 285 9.80 -14.53 -24.47
C GLU A 285 10.50 -14.27 -25.81
N ASP A 286 11.18 -15.27 -26.36
CA ASP A 286 11.87 -15.20 -27.67
C ASP A 286 10.88 -15.21 -28.85
#